data_AF-L5N4U3-F1
#
_entry.id   AF-L5N4U3-F1
#
_cell.length_a   1.000
_cell.length_b   1.000
_cell.length_c   1.000
_cell.angle_alpha   90.00
_cell.angle_beta   90.00
_cell.angle_gamma   90.00
#
_symmetry.space_group_name_H-M   'P 1'
#
loop_
_entity.id
_entity.type
_entity.pdbx_description
1 polymer ?
#
loop_
_entity_poly.entity_id
_entity_poly.type
_entity_poly.pdbx_seq_one_letter_code
_entity_poly.pdbx_strand_id
1 'polypeptide(L)' 'MCTLILAWQVFEDAPVVVAANRDEQLGRPAEPPRRWENGDGPAIVAPRDAEAGGTWVGYNDAGVFVGITNRWVEVAG' A
#
# COMPACT_ATOMS: atom_id res chain seq x y z
N MET A 1 -6.86 -13.11 1.98
CA MET A 1 -7.72 -12.17 1.25
C MET A 1 -7.40 -10.76 1.72
N CYS A 2 -6.82 -9.88 0.91
CA CYS A 2 -6.47 -8.54 1.41
C CYS A 2 -7.72 -7.75 1.84
N THR A 3 -7.59 -6.96 2.90
CA THR A 3 -8.65 -6.07 3.40
C THR A 3 -8.18 -4.62 3.32
N LEU A 4 -9.03 -3.74 2.78
CA LEU A 4 -8.80 -2.29 2.75
C LEU A 4 -9.94 -1.60 3.49
N ILE A 5 -9.60 -0.75 4.46
CA ILE A 5 -10.55 0.02 5.26
C ILE A 5 -10.28 1.50 5.01
N LEU A 6 -11.31 2.24 4.62
CA LEU A 6 -11.29 3.69 4.48
C LEU A 6 -12.26 4.29 5.49
N ALA A 7 -11.73 5.09 6.41
CA ALA A 7 -12.53 5.96 7.26
C ALA A 7 -12.47 7.38 6.68
N TRP A 8 -13.61 7.84 6.16
CA TRP A 8 -13.77 9.16 5.59
C TRP A 8 -14.47 10.09 6.59
N GLN A 9 -13.79 11.16 6.99
CA GLN A 9 -14.29 12.18 7.93
C GLN A 9 -14.80 11.62 9.27
N VAL A 10 -14.19 10.51 9.72
CA VAL A 10 -14.50 9.90 11.03
C VAL A 10 -13.71 10.57 12.15
N PHE A 11 -12.51 11.08 11.86
CA PHE A 11 -11.61 11.73 12.81
C PHE A 11 -11.39 13.19 12.39
N GLU A 12 -11.47 14.11 13.34
CA GLU A 12 -11.42 15.56 13.09
C GLU A 12 -10.05 16.02 12.57
N ASP A 13 -8.97 15.44 13.08
CA ASP A 13 -7.58 15.72 12.73
C ASP A 13 -7.06 14.89 11.55
N ALA A 14 -7.81 13.86 11.14
CA ALA A 14 -7.47 12.97 10.04
C ALA A 14 -8.71 12.66 9.17
N PRO A 15 -9.07 13.55 8.23
CA PRO A 15 -10.27 13.38 7.40
C PRO A 15 -10.20 12.14 6.47
N VAL A 16 -9.00 11.60 6.27
CA VAL A 16 -8.77 10.34 5.55
C VAL A 16 -7.87 9.45 6.41
N VAL A 17 -8.42 8.32 6.85
CA VAL A 17 -7.61 7.26 7.46
C VAL A 17 -7.80 5.99 6.65
N VAL A 18 -6.67 5.40 6.25
CA VAL A 18 -6.67 4.13 5.52
C VAL A 18 -5.89 3.10 6.30
N ALA A 19 -6.47 1.91 6.46
CA ALA A 19 -5.79 0.73 6.96
C ALA A 19 -5.87 -0.38 5.91
N ALA A 20 -4.76 -1.06 5.68
CA ALA A 20 -4.68 -2.16 4.73
C ALA A 20 -4.05 -3.37 5.42
N ASN A 21 -4.76 -4.49 5.42
CA ASN A 21 -4.19 -5.78 5.77
C ASN A 21 -3.84 -6.54 4.49
N ARG A 22 -2.56 -6.83 4.30
CA ARG A 22 -2.10 -7.72 3.23
C ARG A 22 -2.13 -9.15 3.75
N ASP A 23 -3.05 -9.93 3.19
CA ASP A 23 -3.10 -11.37 3.43
C ASP A 23 -2.36 -12.10 2.31
N GLU A 24 -1.23 -12.71 2.67
CA GLU A 24 -0.31 -13.35 1.75
C GLU A 24 0.24 -14.65 2.37
N GLN A 25 0.98 -15.44 1.58
CA GLN A 25 1.70 -16.63 2.05
C GLN A 25 2.43 -16.38 3.39
N LEU A 26 2.19 -17.28 4.34
CA LEU A 26 2.83 -17.27 5.64
C LEU A 26 4.34 -17.37 5.45
N GLY A 27 5.07 -16.34 5.88
CA GLY A 27 6.54 -16.28 5.78
C GLY A 27 7.08 -15.50 4.59
N ARG A 28 6.24 -14.93 3.71
CA ARG A 28 6.72 -14.04 2.65
C ARG A 28 7.38 -12.78 3.27
N PRO A 29 8.68 -12.55 3.03
CA PRO A 29 9.40 -11.46 3.68
C PRO A 29 9.02 -10.10 3.11
N ALA A 30 8.96 -9.10 3.98
CA ALA A 30 8.76 -7.71 3.62
C ALA A 30 9.66 -6.78 4.45
N GLU A 31 10.13 -5.71 3.82
CA GLU A 31 10.81 -4.60 4.48
C GLU A 31 9.77 -3.63 5.03
N PRO A 32 9.95 -3.08 6.25
CA PRO A 32 8.99 -2.16 6.86
C PRO A 32 8.87 -0.86 6.05
N PRO A 33 7.79 -0.08 6.26
CA PRO A 33 7.63 1.21 5.59
C PRO A 33 8.84 2.12 5.81
N ARG A 34 9.35 2.67 4.72
CA ARG A 34 10.36 3.73 4.74
C ARG A 34 10.04 4.79 3.71
N ARG A 35 10.73 5.93 3.81
CA ARG A 35 10.73 6.94 2.76
C ARG A 35 11.66 6.50 1.61
N TRP A 36 11.18 6.67 0.39
CA TRP A 36 11.87 6.38 -0.86
C TRP A 36 11.94 7.67 -1.68
N GLU A 37 13.15 8.05 -2.06
CA GLU A 37 13.38 9.15 -2.99
C GLU A 37 13.16 8.65 -4.43
N ASN A 38 12.49 9.46 -5.26
CA ASN A 38 12.12 9.10 -6.63
C ASN A 38 12.72 10.06 -7.66
N GLY A 39 14.02 10.38 -7.50
CA GLY A 39 14.69 11.39 -8.34
C GLY A 39 14.00 12.75 -8.22
N ASP A 40 13.55 13.30 -9.35
CA ASP A 40 12.78 14.55 -9.42
C ASP A 40 11.27 14.36 -9.14
N GLY A 41 10.83 13.13 -8.90
CA GLY A 41 9.43 12.78 -8.62
C GLY A 41 9.06 12.84 -7.12
N PRO A 42 7.76 12.71 -6.79
CA PRO A 42 7.27 12.67 -5.41
C PRO A 42 7.97 11.62 -4.56
N ALA A 43 8.39 11.98 -3.33
CA ALA A 43 8.88 10.99 -2.38
C ALA A 43 7.73 10.12 -1.88
N ILE A 44 7.99 8.83 -1.68
CA ILE A 44 6.96 7.84 -1.33
C ILE A 44 7.30 7.22 0.02
N VAL A 45 6.30 7.03 0.87
CA VAL A 45 6.37 6.16 2.05
C VAL A 45 5.66 4.86 1.74
N ALA A 46 6.40 3.75 1.74
CA ALA A 46 5.86 2.43 1.44
C ALA A 46 6.75 1.32 2.04
N PRO A 47 6.17 0.18 2.44
CA PRO A 47 6.94 -1.06 2.65
C PRO A 47 7.41 -1.61 1.30
N ARG A 48 8.31 -2.59 1.33
CA ARG A 48 8.75 -3.31 0.12
C ARG A 48 8.59 -4.81 0.27
N ASP A 49 8.04 -5.44 -0.75
CA ASP A 49 8.05 -6.89 -0.87
C ASP A 49 9.48 -7.34 -1.16
N ALA A 50 10.11 -8.07 -0.23
CA ALA A 50 11.53 -8.42 -0.37
C ALA A 50 11.78 -9.49 -1.44
N GLU A 51 10.73 -10.17 -1.91
CA GLU A 51 10.81 -11.21 -2.92
C GLU A 51 10.58 -10.65 -4.34
N ALA A 52 9.49 -9.92 -4.56
CA ALA A 52 9.14 -9.33 -5.86
C ALA A 52 9.71 -7.92 -6.08
N GLY A 53 10.22 -7.28 -5.03
CA GLY A 53 10.87 -5.97 -5.08
C GLY A 53 9.94 -4.76 -5.15
N GLY A 54 8.63 -4.95 -5.33
CA GLY A 54 7.61 -3.89 -5.42
C GLY A 54 6.96 -3.55 -4.07
N THR A 55 5.78 -2.91 -4.12
CA THR A 55 4.96 -2.61 -2.94
C THR A 55 3.47 -2.86 -3.21
N TRP A 56 2.70 -3.03 -2.14
CA TRP A 56 1.25 -3.22 -2.19
C TRP A 56 0.48 -2.05 -1.56
N VAL A 57 1.17 -1.10 -0.93
CA VAL A 57 0.57 0.06 -0.28
C VAL A 57 1.58 1.21 -0.24
N GLY A 58 1.13 2.44 -0.43
CA GLY A 58 2.00 3.60 -0.31
C GLY A 58 1.26 4.93 -0.29
N TYR A 59 1.94 5.95 0.18
CA TYR A 59 1.50 7.35 0.15
C TYR A 59 2.65 8.23 -0.30
N ASN A 60 2.37 9.25 -1.11
CA ASN A 60 3.40 10.20 -1.56
C ASN A 60 3.20 11.60 -0.98
N ASP A 61 4.25 12.41 -1.06
CA ASP A 61 4.23 13.82 -0.62
C ASP A 61 3.32 14.73 -1.48
N ALA A 62 2.81 14.24 -2.61
CA ALA A 62 1.79 14.88 -3.43
C ALA A 62 0.34 14.59 -2.96
N GLY A 63 0.15 13.87 -1.85
CA GLY A 63 -1.18 13.64 -1.28
C GLY A 63 -1.92 12.43 -1.86
N VAL A 64 -1.24 11.53 -2.55
CA VAL A 64 -1.85 10.36 -3.20
C VAL A 64 -1.56 9.10 -2.40
N PHE A 65 -2.63 8.41 -2.00
CA PHE A 65 -2.58 7.06 -1.43
C PHE A 65 -2.86 6.00 -2.50
N VAL A 66 -2.14 4.89 -2.46
CA VAL A 66 -2.37 3.70 -3.29
C VAL A 66 -2.40 2.47 -2.40
N GLY A 67 -3.38 1.60 -2.62
CA GLY A 67 -3.46 0.27 -2.00
C GLY A 67 -3.87 -0.76 -3.05
N ILE A 68 -3.19 -1.91 -3.04
CA ILE A 68 -3.43 -3.01 -3.99
C ILE A 68 -4.04 -4.18 -3.22
N THR A 69 -5.20 -4.65 -3.69
CA THR A 69 -5.87 -5.84 -3.18
C THR A 69 -5.89 -6.92 -4.23
N ASN A 70 -5.83 -8.18 -3.80
CA ASN A 70 -5.94 -9.32 -4.71
C ASN A 70 -7.28 -9.26 -5.45
N ARG A 71 -7.23 -9.42 -6.78
CA ARG A 71 -8.40 -9.56 -7.63
C ARG A 71 -8.28 -10.89 -8.37
N TRP A 72 -9.10 -11.86 -7.99
CA TRP A 72 -9.22 -13.11 -8.72
C TRP A 72 -10.11 -12.87 -9.94
N VAL A 73 -9.52 -12.91 -11.13
CA VAL A 73 -10.26 -12.90 -12.40
C VAL A 73 -9.84 -14.13 -13.19
N GLU A 74 -10.81 -14.79 -13.82
CA GLU A 74 -10.50 -15.71 -14.91
C GLU A 74 -9.95 -14.87 -16.07
N VAL A 75 -8.67 -15.03 -16.37
CA VAL A 75 -8.08 -14.46 -17.58
C VAL A 75 -8.13 -15.57 -18.62
N ALA A 76 -8.92 -15.39 -19.68
CA ALA A 76 -8.83 -16.27 -20.84
C ALA A 76 -7.44 -16.12 -21.45
N GLY A 77 -6.67 -17.22 -21.45
CA GLY A 77 -5.37 -17.30 -22.09
C GLY A 77 -5.45 -17.31 -23.60
#